data_AF-S4P7H3-F1
#
_entry.id   AF-S4P7H3-F1
#
_cell.length_a   1.000
_cell.length_b   1.000
_cell.length_c   1.000
_cell.angle_alpha   90.00
_cell.angle_beta   90.00
_cell.angle_gamma   90.00
#
_symmetry.space_group_name_H-M   'P 1'
#
loop_
_entity.id
_entity.type
_entity.pdbx_description
1 polymer ?
#
loop_
_entity_poly.entity_id
_entity_poly.type
_entity_poly.pdbx_seq_one_letter_code
_entity_poly.pdbx_strand_id
1 'polypeptide(L)'
;MHAVSGDNGIASVQDVANVEAYVSKVQAIREVLKRDHMKVAFFGRTSNGKSTVINAMLHDKILPSGIGHTTNCFLQVEGSDTDESFMRTEGSEEKLNVQ
;
A
#
# COMPACT_ATOMS: atom_id res chain seq x y z
N MET A 1 -19.88 -26.49 -16.48
CA MET A 1 -18.81 -27.38 -16.98
C MET A 1 -19.29 -28.01 -18.29
N HIS A 2 -19.16 -27.32 -19.42
CA HIS A 2 -19.58 -27.87 -20.71
C HIS A 2 -18.75 -27.24 -21.84
N ALA A 3 -18.33 -28.09 -22.79
CA ALA A 3 -17.81 -27.79 -24.13
C ALA A 3 -16.28 -27.73 -24.40
N VAL A 4 -15.42 -28.41 -23.63
CA VAL A 4 -14.01 -28.64 -24.07
C VAL A 4 -13.78 -30.05 -24.64
N SER A 5 -14.67 -31.00 -24.37
CA SER A 5 -14.59 -32.37 -24.90
C SER A 5 -15.38 -32.53 -26.21
N GLY A 6 -15.11 -31.66 -27.19
CA GLY A 6 -15.61 -31.82 -28.57
C GLY A 6 -14.58 -32.53 -29.44
N ASP A 7 -15.06 -33.37 -30.34
CA ASP A 7 -14.40 -34.37 -31.22
C ASP A 7 -13.26 -33.85 -32.16
N ASN A 8 -12.71 -32.66 -31.92
CA ASN A 8 -11.67 -32.01 -32.73
C ASN A 8 -10.46 -31.49 -31.91
N GLY A 9 -10.18 -32.06 -30.72
CA GLY A 9 -8.88 -31.95 -30.04
C GLY A 9 -8.30 -30.54 -29.89
N ILE A 10 -9.13 -29.54 -29.59
CA ILE A 10 -8.70 -28.12 -29.56
C ILE A 10 -7.89 -27.79 -28.30
N ALA A 11 -8.17 -28.44 -27.17
CA ALA A 11 -7.44 -28.27 -25.92
C ALA A 11 -7.55 -29.52 -25.04
N SER A 12 -6.46 -29.88 -24.37
CA SER A 12 -6.44 -30.98 -23.40
C SER A 12 -7.01 -30.54 -22.05
N VAL A 13 -7.34 -31.52 -21.19
CA VAL A 13 -7.74 -31.25 -19.80
C VAL A 13 -6.64 -30.49 -19.04
N GLN A 14 -5.38 -30.75 -19.37
CA GLN A 14 -4.25 -30.02 -18.78
C GLN A 14 -4.22 -28.56 -19.23
N ASP A 15 -4.57 -28.27 -20.48
CA ASP A 15 -4.64 -26.89 -20.99
C ASP A 15 -5.73 -26.10 -20.27
N VAL A 16 -6.90 -26.71 -20.03
CA VAL A 16 -7.98 -26.10 -19.24
C VAL A 16 -7.50 -25.79 -17.82
N ALA A 17 -6.87 -26.77 -17.16
CA ALA A 17 -6.35 -26.60 -15.81
C ALA A 17 -5.27 -25.49 -15.74
N ASN A 18 -4.41 -25.40 -16.77
CA ASN A 18 -3.39 -24.37 -16.87
C ASN A 18 -4.02 -22.97 -17.03
N VAL A 19 -5.05 -22.83 -17.87
CA VAL A 19 -5.75 -21.55 -18.05
C VAL A 19 -6.45 -21.12 -16.76
N GLU A 20 -7.11 -22.03 -16.05
CA GLU A 20 -7.71 -21.74 -14.73
C GLU A 20 -6.65 -21.28 -13.71
N ALA A 21 -5.47 -21.91 -13.71
CA ALA A 21 -4.35 -21.48 -12.88
C ALA A 21 -3.81 -20.10 -13.30
N TYR A 22 -3.78 -19.78 -14.60
CA TYR A 22 -3.37 -18.46 -15.09
C TYR A 22 -4.36 -17.37 -14.70
N VAL A 23 -5.66 -17.64 -14.74
CA VAL A 23 -6.68 -16.69 -14.23
C VAL A 23 -6.38 -16.32 -12.78
N SER A 24 -6.10 -17.32 -11.93
CA SER A 24 -5.74 -17.10 -10.52
C SER A 24 -4.44 -16.28 -10.37
N LYS A 25 -3.41 -16.58 -11.17
CA LYS A 25 -2.14 -15.83 -11.16
C LYS A 25 -2.32 -14.37 -11.59
N VAL A 26 -3.10 -14.11 -12.64
CA VAL A 26 -3.41 -12.76 -13.12
C VAL A 26 -4.19 -11.97 -12.07
N GLN A 27 -5.15 -12.61 -11.38
CA GLN A 27 -5.86 -11.97 -10.28
C GLN A 27 -4.89 -11.54 -9.16
N ALA A 28 -3.97 -12.41 -8.74
CA ALA A 28 -2.97 -12.07 -7.73
C ALA A 28 -2.05 -10.92 -8.18
N ILE A 29 -1.56 -10.95 -9.43
CA ILE A 29 -0.74 -9.87 -9.99
C ILE A 29 -1.51 -8.55 -9.98
N ARG A 30 -2.79 -8.57 -10.34
CA ARG A 30 -3.65 -7.38 -10.35
C ARG A 30 -3.81 -6.78 -8.95
N GLU A 31 -3.94 -7.60 -7.92
CA GLU A 31 -4.00 -7.12 -6.54
C GLU A 31 -2.66 -6.53 -6.06
N VAL A 32 -1.53 -7.02 -6.56
CA VAL A 32 -0.21 -6.42 -6.29
C VAL A 32 -0.06 -5.07 -7.01
N LEU A 33 -0.42 -5.01 -8.30
CA LEU A 33 -0.33 -3.78 -9.11
C LEU A 33 -1.26 -2.67 -8.61
N LYS A 34 -2.41 -3.00 -8.00
CA LYS A 34 -3.27 -2.00 -7.35
C LYS A 34 -2.62 -1.30 -6.17
N ARG A 35 -1.58 -1.87 -5.56
CA ARG A 35 -0.83 -1.28 -4.45
C ARG A 35 0.32 -0.39 -4.93
N ASP A 36 0.35 -0.02 -6.21
CA ASP A 36 1.41 0.81 -6.79
C ASP A 36 1.37 2.24 -6.21
N HIS A 37 2.10 2.43 -5.11
CA HIS A 37 2.34 3.72 -4.47
C HIS A 37 3.84 3.99 -4.45
N MET A 38 4.22 5.24 -4.72
CA MET A 38 5.60 5.67 -4.54
C MET A 38 5.91 5.79 -3.04
N LYS A 39 7.08 5.29 -2.63
CA LYS A 39 7.58 5.41 -1.25
C LYS A 39 8.88 6.20 -1.23
N VAL A 40 8.91 7.27 -0.45
CA VAL A 40 10.11 8.07 -0.15
C VAL A 40 10.43 7.95 1.33
N ALA A 41 11.71 7.74 1.66
CA ALA A 41 12.17 7.60 3.04
C ALA A 41 13.19 8.69 3.38
N PHE A 42 12.98 9.36 4.52
CA PHE A 42 13.83 10.46 4.98
C PHE A 42 14.74 10.00 6.13
N PHE A 43 16.05 10.04 5.92
CA PHE A 43 17.05 9.66 6.93
C PHE A 43 17.93 10.84 7.31
N GLY A 44 18.43 10.84 8.55
CA GLY A 44 19.31 11.89 9.07
C GLY A 44 19.29 11.99 10.60
N ARG A 45 20.27 12.70 11.18
CA ARG A 45 20.39 12.89 12.62
C ARG A 45 19.14 13.56 13.22
N THR A 46 18.96 13.40 14.53
CA THR A 46 17.94 14.12 15.30
C THR A 46 18.05 15.62 15.03
N SER A 47 16.91 16.29 14.86
CA SER A 47 16.82 17.74 14.59
C SER A 47 17.33 18.22 13.22
N ASN A 48 17.72 17.34 12.29
CA ASN A 48 18.05 17.72 10.90
C ASN A 48 16.84 18.20 10.07
N GLY A 49 15.65 18.37 10.66
CA GLY A 49 14.47 18.90 9.96
C GLY A 49 13.71 17.88 9.10
N LYS A 50 13.86 16.57 9.33
CA LYS A 50 13.13 15.52 8.55
C LYS A 50 11.62 15.76 8.51
N SER A 51 10.97 15.93 9.67
CA SER A 51 9.53 16.23 9.75
C SER A 51 9.19 17.58 9.13
N THR A 52 10.08 18.57 9.25
CA THR A 52 9.92 19.89 8.63
C THR A 52 9.89 19.80 7.11
N VAL A 53 10.75 18.97 6.50
CA VAL A 53 10.76 18.74 5.06
C VAL A 53 9.47 18.06 4.61
N ILE A 54 9.01 17.02 5.33
CA ILE A 54 7.75 16.34 5.01
C ILE A 54 6.56 17.31 5.07
N ASN A 55 6.44 18.09 6.15
CA ASN A 55 5.39 19.10 6.29
C ASN A 55 5.45 20.15 5.19
N ALA A 56 6.66 20.59 4.82
CA ALA A 56 6.85 21.54 3.72
C ALA A 56 6.47 20.95 2.35
N MET A 57 6.72 19.66 2.09
CA MET A 57 6.30 18.99 0.85
C MET A 57 4.79 18.77 0.79
N LEU A 58 4.13 18.57 1.94
CA LEU A 58 2.68 18.38 2.05
C LEU A 58 1.89 19.68 2.26
N HIS A 59 2.60 20.82 2.37
CA HIS A 59 2.04 22.16 2.55
C HIS A 59 1.19 22.32 3.83
N ASP A 60 1.39 21.45 4.82
CA ASP A 60 0.66 21.50 6.10
C ASP A 60 1.50 20.87 7.24
N LYS A 61 1.14 21.19 8.49
CA LYS A 61 1.82 20.71 9.70
C LYS A 61 1.28 19.32 10.11
N ILE A 62 1.52 18.34 9.25
CA ILE A 62 1.04 16.95 9.42
C ILE A 62 1.77 16.22 10.55
N LEU A 63 3.11 16.29 10.55
CA LEU A 63 3.94 15.65 11.58
C LEU A 63 4.34 16.64 12.67
N PRO A 64 4.45 16.21 13.93
CA PRO A 64 5.04 17.03 14.99
C PRO A 64 6.46 17.46 14.60
N SER A 65 6.68 18.77 14.54
CA SER A 65 7.97 19.37 14.19
C SER A 65 8.22 20.62 15.05
N GLY A 66 9.39 20.71 15.70
CA GLY A 66 9.77 21.82 16.56
C GLY A 66 10.98 21.50 17.45
N ILE A 67 11.43 22.46 18.25
CA ILE A 67 12.54 22.27 19.19
C ILE A 67 12.13 21.24 20.26
N GLY A 68 12.93 20.20 20.47
CA GLY A 68 12.68 19.18 21.49
C GLY A 68 11.76 18.02 21.06
N HIS A 69 11.16 18.08 19.87
CA HIS A 69 10.40 16.95 19.33
C HIS A 69 11.33 15.93 18.67
N THR A 70 11.27 14.69 19.13
CA THR A 70 11.97 13.54 18.54
C THR A 70 10.99 12.42 18.25
N THR A 71 11.05 11.87 17.04
CA THR A 71 10.34 10.63 16.69
C THR A 71 11.21 9.45 17.09
N ASN A 72 10.72 8.61 18.00
CA ASN A 72 11.40 7.38 18.44
C ASN A 72 11.08 6.16 17.56
N CYS A 73 10.10 6.29 16.65
CA CYS A 73 9.64 5.27 15.75
C CYS A 73 9.60 5.79 14.30
N PHE A 74 9.41 4.87 13.35
CA PHE A 74 9.06 5.24 11.99
C PHE A 74 7.62 5.76 11.95
N LEU A 75 7.42 6.91 11.33
CA LEU A 75 6.10 7.42 10.99
C LEU A 75 5.93 7.34 9.47
N GLN A 76 4.78 6.85 9.04
CA GLN A 76 4.38 6.73 7.65
C GLN A 76 3.17 7.63 7.42
N VAL A 77 3.25 8.48 6.40
CA VAL A 77 2.17 9.38 5.99
C VAL A 77 1.67 8.90 4.64
N GLU A 78 0.37 8.66 4.54
CA GLU A 78 -0.31 8.22 3.33
C GLU A 78 -1.60 9.02 3.13
N GLY A 79 -2.01 9.20 1.87
CA GLY A 79 -3.30 9.78 1.55
C GLY A 79 -4.44 8.80 1.87
N SER A 80 -5.57 9.34 2.30
CA SER A 80 -6.82 8.59 2.48
C SER A 80 -7.91 9.21 1.61
N ASP A 81 -8.88 8.40 1.16
CA ASP A 81 -10.06 8.87 0.43
C ASP A 81 -11.10 9.54 1.34
N THR A 82 -10.83 9.62 2.66
CA THR A 82 -11.72 10.26 3.65
C THR A 82 -11.22 11.65 4.03
N ASP A 83 -12.14 12.57 4.31
CA ASP A 83 -11.83 13.94 4.73
C ASP A 83 -11.27 14.05 6.17
N GLU A 84 -11.30 12.95 6.94
CA GLU A 84 -10.82 12.91 8.32
C GLU A 84 -9.42 12.28 8.43
N SER A 85 -8.54 12.95 9.19
CA SER A 85 -7.23 12.43 9.56
C SER A 85 -7.32 11.43 10.71
N PHE A 86 -6.59 10.33 10.63
CA PHE A 86 -6.51 9.31 11.67
C PHE A 86 -5.11 8.69 11.73
N MET A 87 -4.79 8.05 12.85
CA MET A 87 -3.57 7.27 13.04
C MET A 87 -3.92 5.78 13.17
N ARG A 88 -3.02 4.92 12.70
CA ARG A 88 -3.06 3.47 12.94
C ARG A 88 -1.71 3.02 13.46
N THR A 89 -1.72 2.01 14.33
CA THR A 89 -0.51 1.31 14.78
C THR A 89 -0.32 0.04 13.97
N GLU A 90 0.92 -0.42 13.85
CA GLU A 90 1.23 -1.66 13.15
C GLU A 90 0.47 -2.84 13.78
N GLY A 91 -0.25 -3.60 12.95
CA GLY A 91 -1.06 -4.74 13.40
C GLY A 91 -2.46 -4.40 13.90
N SER A 92 -2.89 -3.13 13.85
CA SER A 92 -4.25 -2.70 14.17
C SER A 92 -4.93 -1.97 13.01
N GLU A 93 -6.18 -2.30 12.73
CA GLU A 93 -7.04 -1.55 11.81
C GLU A 93 -7.82 -0.42 12.51
N GLU A 94 -7.70 -0.33 13.84
CA GLU A 94 -8.36 0.70 14.65
C GLU A 94 -7.85 2.10 14.27
N LYS A 95 -8.79 3.00 13.97
CA LYS A 95 -8.49 4.40 13.68
C LYS A 95 -8.45 5.18 14.99
N LEU A 96 -7.27 5.71 15.32
CA LEU A 96 -7.07 6.60 16.46
C LEU A 96 -7.18 8.06 16.00
N ASN A 97 -7.72 8.91 16.87
CA ASN A 97 -7.72 10.36 16.62
C ASN A 97 -6.28 10.91 16.69
N VAL A 98 -5.98 11.89 15.84
CA VAL A 98 -4.68 12.58 15.77
C VAL A 98 -4.65 13.88 16.60
N GLN A 99 -5.69 14.15 17.38
CA GLN A 99 -5.85 15.36 18.20
C GLN A 99 -5.21 15.26 19.59
#